data_AF-A0A3B9BQV2-F1
#
_entry.id   AF-A0A3B9BQV2-F1
#
_cell.length_a   1.000
_cell.length_b   1.000
_cell.length_c   1.000
_cell.angle_alpha   90.00
_cell.angle_beta   90.00
_cell.angle_gamma   90.00
#
_symmetry.space_group_name_H-M   'P 1'
#
loop_
_entity.id
_entity.type
_entity.pdbx_description
1 polymer ?
#
loop_
_entity_poly.entity_id
_entity_poly.type
_entity_poly.pdbx_seq_one_letter_code
_entity_poly.pdbx_strand_id
1 'polypeptide(L)' 'MGYGLTGLNLAPYNIYMFFTGIFLWFAVGFKWKDKAIMVVHFGAFISLFIGYLSA' A
#
# COMPACT_ATOMS: atom_id res chain seq x y z
N MET A 1 -7.24 7.22 -1.75
CA MET A 1 -7.94 6.27 -2.64
C MET A 1 -8.30 4.97 -1.93
N GLY A 2 -7.34 4.14 -1.47
CA GLY A 2 -7.63 2.87 -0.77
C GLY A 2 -8.61 3.02 0.42
N TYR A 3 -8.35 3.96 1.33
CA TYR A 3 -9.26 4.24 2.46
C TYR A 3 -10.66 4.69 2.04
N GLY A 4 -10.77 5.42 0.92
CA GLY A 4 -12.07 5.83 0.37
C GLY A 4 -12.89 4.63 -0.09
N LEU A 5 -12.25 3.68 -0.78
CA LEU A 5 -12.91 2.45 -1.20
C LEU A 5 -13.27 1.53 -0.02
N THR A 6 -12.46 1.52 1.05
CA THR A 6 -12.81 0.84 2.30
C THR A 6 -14.06 1.46 2.94
N GLY A 7 -14.17 2.80 2.97
CA GLY A 7 -15.37 3.48 3.47
C GLY A 7 -16.63 3.20 2.65
N LEU A 8 -16.47 2.82 1.38
CA LEU A 8 -17.56 2.41 0.48
C LEU A 8 -17.81 0.90 0.47
N ASN A 9 -17.11 0.12 1.30
CA ASN A 9 -17.17 -1.35 1.35
C ASN A 9 -16.89 -2.05 0.00
N LEU A 10 -16.06 -1.43 -0.85
CA LEU A 10 -15.71 -1.98 -2.17
C LEU A 10 -14.51 -2.93 -2.08
N ALA A 11 -14.75 -4.15 -1.59
CA ALA A 11 -13.78 -5.24 -1.58
C ALA A 11 -13.91 -6.14 -2.84
N PRO A 12 -12.80 -6.65 -3.40
CA PRO A 12 -11.41 -6.48 -2.98
C PRO A 12 -10.69 -5.26 -3.60
N TYR A 13 -11.41 -4.41 -4.35
CA TYR A 13 -10.82 -3.28 -5.09
C TYR A 13 -10.06 -2.29 -4.20
N ASN A 14 -10.51 -2.09 -2.96
CA ASN A 14 -9.81 -1.30 -1.96
C ASN A 14 -8.38 -1.81 -1.71
N ILE A 15 -8.18 -3.13 -1.58
CA ILE A 15 -6.89 -3.78 -1.33
C ILE A 15 -5.95 -3.57 -2.52
N TYR A 16 -6.44 -3.76 -3.75
CA TYR A 16 -5.62 -3.51 -4.95
C TYR A 16 -5.19 -2.04 -5.09
N MET A 17 -6.07 -1.10 -4.69
CA MET A 17 -5.72 0.32 -4.63
C MET A 17 -4.67 0.64 -3.57
N PHE A 18 -4.67 -0.05 -2.43
CA PHE A 18 -3.60 0.07 -1.44
C PHE A 18 -2.26 -0.45 -1.97
N PHE A 19 -2.23 -1.64 -2.57
CA PHE A 19 -1.01 -2.16 -3.20
C PHE A 19 -0.46 -1.21 -4.27
N THR A 20 -1.32 -0.70 -5.14
CA THR A 20 -0.92 0.27 -6.17
C THR A 20 -0.32 1.52 -5.55
N GLY A 21 -0.95 2.07 -4.50
CA GLY A 21 -0.43 3.23 -3.77
C GLY A 21 0.94 2.97 -3.14
N ILE A 22 1.14 1.79 -2.55
CA ILE A 22 2.42 1.38 -1.96
C ILE A 22 3.53 1.35 -3.01
N PHE A 23 3.31 0.73 -4.18
CA PHE A 23 4.31 0.69 -5.24
C PHE A 23 4.64 2.07 -5.79
N LEU A 24 3.64 2.93 -5.99
CA LEU A 24 3.85 4.29 -6.49
C LEU A 24 4.69 5.12 -5.50
N TRP A 25 4.35 5.10 -4.21
CA TRP A 25 5.12 5.82 -3.20
C TRP A 25 6.51 5.25 -2.98
N PHE A 26 6.67 3.94 -3.06
CA PHE A 26 7.99 3.30 -3.00
C PHE A 26 8.88 3.73 -4.18
N ALA A 27 8.31 3.83 -5.39
CA ALA A 27 9.01 4.36 -6.56
C ALA A 27 9.41 5.83 -6.39
N VAL A 28 8.54 6.66 -5.79
CA VAL A 28 8.87 8.04 -5.41
C VAL A 28 10.02 8.07 -4.39
N GLY A 29 10.01 7.17 -3.40
CA GLY A 29 11.09 7.00 -2.43
C GLY A 29 12.44 6.76 -3.09
N PHE A 30 12.52 5.88 -4.09
CA PHE A 30 13.74 5.69 -4.88
C PHE A 30 14.14 6.94 -5.66
N LYS A 31 13.18 7.59 -6.35
CA LYS A 31 13.44 8.81 -7.13
C LYS A 31 14.01 9.93 -6.27
N TRP A 32 13.52 10.09 -5.04
CA TRP A 32 13.95 11.13 -4.11
C TRP A 32 15.08 10.69 -3.18
N LYS A 33 15.54 9.44 -3.27
CA LYS A 33 16.51 8.82 -2.35
C LYS A 33 16.06 8.91 -0.88
N ASP A 34 14.74 8.93 -0.65
CA ASP A 34 14.14 9.05 0.67
C ASP A 34 13.98 7.65 1.30
N LYS A 35 14.84 7.37 2.27
CA LYS A 35 14.83 6.09 3.01
C LYS A 35 13.61 5.95 3.90
N ALA A 36 13.06 7.04 4.43
CA ALA A 36 11.89 6.98 5.29
C ALA A 36 10.68 6.51 4.48
N ILE A 37 10.43 7.11 3.30
CA ILE A 37 9.35 6.68 2.40
C ILE A 37 9.51 5.20 2.01
N MET A 38 10.73 4.77 1.70
CA MET A 38 10.99 3.37 1.33
C MET A 38 10.68 2.40 2.48
N VAL A 39 11.18 2.68 3.70
CA VAL A 39 11.01 1.79 4.85
C VAL A 39 9.54 1.68 5.26
N VAL A 40 8.80 2.80 5.33
CA VAL A 40 7.40 2.77 5.76
C VAL A 40 6.52 2.01 4.76
N HIS A 41 6.76 2.17 3.45
CA HIS A 41 5.99 1.47 2.42
C HIS A 41 6.37 0.00 2.31
N PHE A 42 7.61 -0.37 2.63
CA PHE A 42 8.00 -1.78 2.74
C PHE A 42 7.30 -2.48 3.92
N GLY A 43 7.24 -1.83 5.09
CA GLY A 43 6.48 -2.34 6.23
C GLY A 43 4.98 -2.45 5.95
N ALA A 44 4.40 -1.42 5.32
CA ALA A 44 3.00 -1.43 4.89
C ALA A 44 2.70 -2.55 3.89
N PHE A 45 3.61 -2.82 2.95
CA PHE A 45 3.49 -3.92 1.99
C PHE A 45 3.40 -5.27 2.70
N ILE A 46 4.34 -5.57 3.60
CA ILE A 46 4.38 -6.84 4.34
C ILE A 46 3.10 -7.01 5.17
N SER A 47 2.70 -5.98 5.90
CA SER A 47 1.50 -6.02 6.74
C SER A 47 0.23 -6.30 5.91
N LEU A 48 0.06 -5.58 4.78
CA LEU A 48 -1.09 -5.76 3.90
C LEU A 48 -1.07 -7.14 3.22
N PHE A 49 0.12 -7.61 2.82
CA PHE A 49 0.29 -8.90 2.13
C PHE A 49 0.00 -10.10 3.04
N ILE A 50 0.54 -10.11 4.26
CA ILE A 50 0.24 -11.16 5.24
C ILE A 50 -1.24 -11.13 5.61
N GLY A 51 -1.81 -9.93 5.83
CA GLY A 51 -3.23 -9.75 6.10
C GLY A 51 -4.11 -10.30 4.96
N TYR A 52 -3.73 -10.04 3.70
CA TYR A 52 -4.44 -10.55 2.53
C TYR A 52 -4.38 -12.08 2.39
N LEU A 53 -3.25 -12.71 2.71
CA LEU A 53 -3.11 -14.17 2.65
C LEU A 53 -3.83 -14.88 3.80
N SER A 54 -4.08 -14.19 4.91
CA SER A 54 -4.77 -14.74 6.08
C SER A 54 -6.28 -14.50 6.07
N ALA A 55 -6.78 -13.81 5.04
CA ALA A 55 -8.17 -13.38 4.90
C ALA A 55 -9.06 -14.43 4.21
#